data_AF-A0A7U5BF29-F1
#
_entry.id   AF-A0A7U5BF29-F1
#
_cell.length_a   1.000
_cell.length_b   1.000
_cell.length_c   1.000
_cell.angle_alpha   90.00
_cell.angle_beta   90.00
_cell.angle_gamma   90.00
#
_symmetry.space_group_name_H-M   'P 1'
#
loop_
_entity.id
_entity.type
_entity.pdbx_description
1 polymer ?
#
loop_
_entity_poly.entity_id
_entity_poly.type
_entity_poly.pdbx_seq_one_letter_code
_entity_poly.pdbx_strand_id
1 'polypeptide(L)'
;MGSKPISLPRHSKGKRPQFFNDEGMEHLLAMILELSTELAVAYNRIDRLERVLVAAGVTSQEALDAYEPGEEALKAQDAWSDLLLDRLYSSVEQASTAG
;
A
#
# COMPACT_ATOMS: atom_id res chain seq x y z
N MET A 1 -21.65 14.18 -45.21
CA MET A 1 -20.93 14.49 -43.95
C MET A 1 -20.62 13.17 -43.27
N GLY A 2 -19.42 12.62 -43.47
CA GLY A 2 -18.99 11.39 -42.81
C GLY A 2 -17.98 11.74 -41.72
N SER A 3 -18.35 11.62 -40.45
CA SER A 3 -17.45 11.88 -39.32
C SER A 3 -16.35 10.83 -39.29
N LYS A 4 -15.09 11.27 -39.40
CA LYS A 4 -13.90 10.44 -39.26
C LYS A 4 -13.86 9.86 -37.83
N PRO A 5 -13.63 8.56 -37.63
CA PRO A 5 -13.59 7.98 -36.29
C PRO A 5 -12.44 8.60 -35.51
N ILE A 6 -12.73 9.06 -34.29
CA ILE A 6 -11.75 9.58 -33.35
C ILE A 6 -10.83 8.42 -32.98
N SER A 7 -9.61 8.42 -33.53
CA SER A 7 -8.56 7.50 -33.13
C SER A 7 -7.89 8.09 -31.90
N LEU A 8 -8.16 7.49 -30.74
CA LEU A 8 -7.42 7.80 -29.52
C LEU A 8 -5.99 7.27 -29.70
N PRO A 9 -4.95 8.11 -29.49
CA PRO A 9 -3.58 7.63 -29.54
C PRO A 9 -3.42 6.55 -28.47
N ARG A 10 -3.22 5.31 -28.92
CA ARG A 10 -2.71 4.24 -28.07
C ARG A 10 -1.27 4.58 -27.78
N HIS A 11 -1.03 5.31 -26.70
CA HIS A 11 0.26 5.19 -26.04
C HIS A 11 0.43 3.70 -25.74
N SER A 12 1.48 3.08 -26.28
CA SER A 12 2.04 1.90 -25.63
C SER A 12 2.14 2.27 -24.16
N LYS A 13 1.62 1.42 -23.26
CA LYS A 13 1.84 1.60 -21.83
C LYS A 13 3.36 1.68 -21.66
N GLY A 14 3.85 2.90 -21.57
CA GLY A 14 5.24 3.23 -21.85
C GLY A 14 6.10 2.49 -20.85
N LYS A 15 7.29 2.08 -21.29
CA LYS A 15 8.34 1.56 -20.40
C LYS A 15 8.36 2.42 -19.12
N ARG A 16 8.36 1.78 -17.94
CA ARG A 16 8.32 2.48 -16.65
C ARG A 16 9.35 3.64 -16.70
N PRO A 17 8.99 4.86 -16.27
CA PRO A 17 9.94 5.97 -16.28
C PRO A 17 11.17 5.57 -15.45
N GLN A 18 12.36 5.74 -16.03
CA GLN A 18 13.62 5.50 -15.33
C GLN A 18 14.06 6.81 -14.67
N PHE A 19 14.33 6.77 -13.38
CA PHE A 19 14.71 7.95 -12.59
C PHE A 19 16.18 7.92 -12.18
N PHE A 20 16.78 6.74 -12.03
CA PHE A 20 18.17 6.57 -11.66
C PHE A 20 18.94 5.76 -12.70
N ASN A 21 20.21 6.12 -12.88
CA ASN A 21 21.14 5.37 -13.72
C ASN A 21 21.71 4.14 -13.01
N ASP A 22 21.72 4.15 -11.67
CA ASP A 22 22.09 3.00 -10.85
C ASP A 22 20.92 2.00 -10.83
N GLU A 23 21.17 0.78 -11.31
CA GLU A 23 20.14 -0.25 -11.44
C GLU A 23 19.56 -0.66 -10.07
N GLY A 24 20.38 -0.72 -9.02
CA GLY A 24 19.93 -1.02 -7.66
C GLY A 24 18.96 0.04 -7.12
N MET A 25 19.29 1.32 -7.32
CA MET A 25 18.44 2.45 -6.92
C MET A 25 17.12 2.51 -7.72
N GLU A 26 17.17 2.18 -9.01
CA GLU A 26 15.98 2.10 -9.86
C GLU A 26 15.02 0.98 -9.40
N HIS A 27 15.56 -0.21 -9.10
CA HIS A 27 14.77 -1.32 -8.56
C HIS A 27 14.19 -1.00 -7.19
N LEU A 28 14.98 -0.36 -6.31
CA LEU A 28 14.50 0.08 -5.00
C LEU A 28 13.34 1.08 -5.12
N LEU A 29 13.46 2.07 -6.00
CA LEU A 29 12.37 3.02 -6.26
C LEU A 29 11.13 2.30 -6.79
N ALA A 30 11.28 1.37 -7.72
CA ALA A 30 10.17 0.59 -8.25
C ALA A 30 9.44 -0.20 -7.15
N MET A 31 10.18 -0.84 -6.24
CA MET A 31 9.62 -1.53 -5.08
C MET A 31 8.88 -0.58 -4.14
N ILE A 32 9.43 0.60 -3.85
CA ILE A 32 8.78 1.60 -2.99
C ILE A 32 7.47 2.09 -3.61
N LEU A 33 7.45 2.36 -4.92
CA LEU A 33 6.24 2.80 -5.62
C LEU A 33 5.16 1.71 -5.63
N GLU A 34 5.55 0.45 -5.82
CA GLU A 34 4.63 -0.69 -5.76
C GLU A 34 4.05 -0.84 -4.35
N LEU A 35 4.90 -0.82 -3.33
CA LEU A 35 4.46 -0.87 -1.92
C LEU A 35 3.56 0.30 -1.55
N SER A 36 3.86 1.51 -2.02
CA SER A 36 3.04 2.71 -1.79
C SER A 36 1.65 2.58 -2.40
N THR A 37 1.56 1.92 -3.55
CA THR A 37 0.28 1.65 -4.23
C THR A 37 -0.57 0.67 -3.41
N GLU A 38 0.02 -0.42 -2.94
CA GLU A 38 -0.67 -1.38 -2.06
C GLU A 38 -1.08 -0.75 -0.73
N LEU A 39 -0.22 0.10 -0.16
CA LEU A 39 -0.53 0.85 1.06
C LEU A 39 -1.71 1.80 0.87
N ALA A 40 -1.78 2.50 -0.27
CA ALA A 40 -2.93 3.35 -0.60
C ALA A 40 -4.24 2.54 -0.72
N VAL A 41 -4.20 1.32 -1.27
CA VAL A 41 -5.36 0.43 -1.32
C VAL A 41 -5.78 0.00 0.08
N ALA A 42 -4.83 -0.32 0.96
CA ALA A 42 -5.09 -0.68 2.35
C ALA A 42 -5.76 0.47 3.12
N TYR A 43 -5.24 1.70 3.02
CA TYR A 43 -5.86 2.88 3.63
C TYR A 43 -7.29 3.10 3.15
N ASN A 44 -7.52 3.02 1.84
CA ASN A 44 -8.87 3.15 1.28
C ASN A 44 -9.81 2.02 1.75
N ARG A 45 -9.29 0.84 2.08
CA ARG A 45 -10.09 -0.25 2.62
C ARG A 45 -10.45 0.00 4.08
N ILE A 46 -9.52 0.53 4.87
CA ILE A 46 -9.75 0.92 6.27
C ILE A 46 -10.81 2.01 6.36
N ASP A 47 -10.67 3.11 5.61
CA ASP A 47 -11.67 4.19 5.58
C ASP A 47 -13.07 3.67 5.18
N ARG A 48 -13.14 2.78 4.18
CA ARG A 48 -14.42 2.16 3.80
C ARG A 48 -15.01 1.29 4.90
N LEU A 49 -14.19 0.54 5.63
CA LEU A 49 -14.66 -0.26 6.76
C LEU A 49 -15.23 0.62 7.86
N GLU A 50 -14.54 1.71 8.24
CA GLU A 50 -15.02 2.67 9.22
C GLU A 50 -16.36 3.29 8.80
N ARG A 51 -16.47 3.76 7.56
CA ARG A 51 -17.72 4.32 7.02
C ARG A 51 -18.87 3.31 7.03
N VAL A 52 -18.60 2.05 6.69
CA VAL A 52 -19.61 0.99 6.72
C VAL A 52 -20.08 0.71 8.15
N LEU A 53 -19.16 0.67 9.12
CA LEU A 53 -19.49 0.46 10.53
C LEU A 53 -20.32 1.62 11.11
N VAL A 54 -19.97 2.86 10.78
CA VAL A 54 -20.73 4.06 11.18
C VAL A 54 -22.11 4.06 10.52
N ALA A 55 -22.19 3.79 9.21
CA ALA A 55 -23.47 3.74 8.49
C ALA A 55 -24.39 2.60 9.01
N ALA A 56 -23.81 1.51 9.50
CA ALA A 56 -24.54 0.41 10.13
C ALA A 56 -24.95 0.70 11.59
N GLY A 57 -24.53 1.84 12.17
CA GLY A 57 -24.81 2.21 13.56
C GLY A 57 -24.06 1.38 14.60
N VAL A 58 -22.99 0.69 14.21
CA VAL A 58 -22.16 -0.14 15.13
C VAL A 58 -21.28 0.73 16.02
N THR A 59 -20.82 1.87 15.48
CA THR A 59 -19.97 2.84 16.16
C THR A 59 -20.24 4.25 15.61
N SER A 60 -19.54 5.26 16.13
CA SER A 60 -19.52 6.62 15.56
C SER A 60 -18.09 7.01 15.16
N GLN A 61 -17.96 8.04 14.31
CA GLN A 61 -16.64 8.55 13.95
C GLN A 61 -15.88 9.04 15.19
N GLU A 62 -16.57 9.72 16.10
CA GLU A 62 -15.98 10.22 17.34
C GLU A 62 -15.49 9.08 18.26
N ALA A 63 -16.23 7.95 18.29
CA ALA A 63 -15.83 6.79 19.07
C ALA A 63 -14.61 6.07 18.47
N LEU A 64 -14.48 6.06 17.13
CA LEU A 64 -13.29 5.55 16.45
C LEU A 64 -12.07 6.45 16.71
N ASP A 65 -12.24 7.77 16.58
CA ASP A 65 -11.17 8.75 16.76
C ASP A 65 -10.69 8.83 18.22
N ALA A 66 -11.60 8.61 19.18
CA ALA A 66 -11.29 8.61 20.62
C ALA A 66 -10.87 7.24 21.16
N TYR A 67 -10.77 6.21 20.31
CA TYR A 67 -10.42 4.87 20.75
C TYR A 67 -8.97 4.83 21.27
N GLU A 68 -8.82 4.45 22.53
CA GLU A 68 -7.52 4.13 23.13
C GLU A 68 -7.38 2.61 23.29
N PRO A 69 -6.34 1.99 22.70
CA PRO A 69 -6.12 0.57 22.84
C PRO A 69 -5.75 0.21 24.28
N GLY A 70 -6.44 -0.78 24.83
CA GLY A 70 -6.08 -1.38 26.11
C GLY A 70 -4.81 -2.24 26.02
N GLU A 71 -4.32 -2.70 27.18
CA GLU A 71 -3.06 -3.46 27.28
C GLU A 71 -3.01 -4.70 26.36
N GLU A 72 -4.13 -5.43 26.21
CA GLU A 72 -4.21 -6.59 25.32
C GLU A 72 -4.07 -6.20 23.84
N ALA A 73 -4.73 -5.11 23.44
CA ALA A 73 -4.66 -4.61 22.07
C ALA A 73 -3.24 -4.11 21.74
N LEU A 74 -2.58 -3.43 22.68
CA LEU A 74 -1.19 -3.01 22.54
C LEU A 74 -0.24 -4.20 22.37
N LYS A 75 -0.36 -5.24 23.22
CA LYS A 75 0.45 -6.47 23.08
C LYS A 75 0.26 -7.14 21.73
N ALA A 76 -0.97 -7.16 21.21
CA ALA A 76 -1.24 -7.72 19.89
C ALA A 76 -0.60 -6.87 18.77
N GLN A 77 -0.59 -5.54 18.89
CA GLN A 77 0.08 -4.64 17.95
C GLN A 77 1.60 -4.81 17.97
N ASP A 78 2.20 -4.95 19.16
CA ASP A 78 3.63 -5.20 19.31
C ASP A 78 4.03 -6.53 18.66
N ALA A 79 3.32 -7.61 19.00
CA ALA A 79 3.57 -8.94 18.42
C ALA A 79 3.42 -8.94 16.88
N TRP A 80 2.44 -8.21 16.35
CA TRP A 80 2.28 -8.06 14.92
C TRP A 80 3.43 -7.27 14.29
N SER A 81 3.91 -6.22 14.94
CA SER A 81 5.04 -5.41 14.48
C SER A 81 6.33 -6.23 14.44
N ASP A 82 6.60 -7.03 15.47
CA ASP A 82 7.74 -7.95 15.51
C ASP A 82 7.70 -8.95 14.35
N LEU A 83 6.55 -9.59 14.11
CA LEU A 83 6.37 -10.51 12.99
C LEU A 83 6.58 -9.85 11.62
N LEU A 84 6.12 -8.60 11.47
CA LEU A 84 6.33 -7.85 10.24
C LEU A 84 7.82 -7.56 10.02
N LEU A 85 8.53 -7.11 11.06
CA LEU A 85 9.96 -6.83 11.00
C LEU A 85 10.75 -8.08 10.65
N ASP A 86 10.48 -9.21 11.30
CA ASP A 86 11.13 -10.50 11.01
C ASP A 86 10.95 -10.91 9.54
N ARG A 87 9.73 -10.72 9.00
CA ARG A 87 9.45 -11.02 7.59
C ARG A 87 10.21 -10.10 6.64
N LEU A 88 10.31 -8.81 6.96
CA LEU A 88 11.06 -7.84 6.17
C LEU A 88 12.55 -8.17 6.16
N TYR A 89 13.14 -8.44 7.34
CA TYR A 89 14.55 -8.82 7.46
C TYR A 89 14.85 -10.11 6.69
N SER A 90 14.01 -11.13 6.85
CA SER A 90 14.15 -12.40 6.13
C SER A 90 14.11 -12.20 4.60
N SER A 91 13.23 -11.33 4.11
CA SER A 91 13.13 -11.03 2.67
C SER A 91 14.38 -10.32 2.14
N VAL A 92 14.98 -9.42 2.93
CA VAL A 92 16.21 -8.70 2.56
C VAL A 92 17.41 -9.65 2.55
N GLU A 93 17.53 -10.53 3.54
CA GLU A 93 18.58 -11.55 3.59
C GLU A 93 18.53 -12.49 2.38
N GLN A 94 17.34 -12.94 1.99
CA GLN A 94 17.14 -13.77 0.79
C GLN A 94 17.54 -13.04 -0.50
N ALA A 95 17.18 -11.77 -0.63
CA ALA A 95 17.60 -10.96 -1.78
C ALA A 95 19.11 -10.73 -1.83
N SER A 96 19.77 -10.60 -0.67
CA SER A 96 21.23 -10.38 -0.57
C SER A 96 22.08 -11.62 -0.87
N THR A 97 21.50 -12.81 -0.68
CA THR A 97 22.20 -14.10 -0.90
C THR A 97 21.97 -14.69 -2.30
N ALA A 98 20.99 -14.16 -3.02
CA ALA A 98 20.65 -14.57 -4.38
C ALA A 98 21.35 -13.74 -5.48
N GLY A 99 22.08 -12.68 -5.12
CA GLY A 99 22.91 -11.86 -6.02
C GLY A 99 24.39 -12.16 -5.86
#